data_AF-Q2W3Q9-F1
#
_entry.id   AF-Q2W3Q9-F1
#
_cell.length_a   1.000
_cell.length_b   1.000
_cell.length_c   1.000
_cell.angle_alpha   90.00
_cell.angle_beta   90.00
_cell.angle_gamma   90.00
#
_symmetry.space_group_name_H-M   'P 1'
#
loop_
_entity.id
_entity.type
_entity.pdbx_description
1 polymer ?
#
loop_
_entity_poly.entity_id
_entity_poly.type
_entity_poly.pdbx_seq_one_letter_code
_entity_poly.pdbx_strand_id
1 'polypeptide(L)'
;MTWHAIERALERYGLDISPLEMSAMTDAVGRGDSVLLERRPDGSEAHLCRSPSTGRVLQVIYMPEAHRIVTVIYADSRRHRGRK
;
A
#
# COMPACT_ATOMS: atom_id res chain seq x y z
N MET A 1 3.27 12.12 14.56
CA MET A 1 2.79 11.85 13.18
C MET A 1 1.47 11.09 13.34
N THR A 2 0.34 11.66 12.89
CA THR A 2 -1.02 11.16 13.21
C THR A 2 -1.40 9.98 12.33
N TRP A 3 -0.97 8.80 12.77
CA TRP A 3 -1.31 7.46 12.25
C TRP A 3 -2.81 7.28 11.92
N HIS A 4 -3.66 7.92 12.73
CA HIS A 4 -5.12 7.97 12.58
C HIS A 4 -5.67 8.51 11.25
N ALA A 5 -4.92 9.24 10.44
CA ALA A 5 -5.44 9.76 9.17
C ALA A 5 -5.45 8.70 8.07
N ILE A 6 -4.40 7.87 8.01
CA ILE A 6 -4.25 6.80 7.01
C ILE A 6 -5.18 5.63 7.35
N GLU A 7 -5.21 5.21 8.61
CA GLU A 7 -6.12 4.16 9.11
C GLU A 7 -7.59 4.48 8.78
N ARG A 8 -8.04 5.71 9.13
CA ARG A 8 -9.43 6.15 8.84
C ARG A 8 -9.75 6.25 7.35
N ALA A 9 -8.77 6.58 6.50
CA ALA A 9 -8.98 6.63 5.06
C ALA A 9 -9.17 5.22 4.48
N LEU A 10 -8.46 4.22 5.02
CA LEU A 10 -8.51 2.82 4.59
C LEU A 10 -9.75 2.08 5.10
N GLU A 11 -10.22 2.38 6.32
CA GLU A 11 -11.48 1.88 6.86
C GLU A 11 -12.67 2.16 5.93
N ARG A 12 -12.69 3.35 5.29
CA ARG A 12 -13.74 3.72 4.31
C ARG A 12 -13.79 2.81 3.08
N TYR A 13 -12.70 2.12 2.77
CA TYR A 13 -12.62 1.14 1.69
C TYR A 13 -12.67 -0.31 2.21
N GLY A 14 -13.03 -0.51 3.48
CA GLY A 14 -13.07 -1.82 4.13
C GLY A 14 -11.71 -2.49 4.21
N LEU A 15 -10.65 -1.69 4.34
CA LEU A 15 -9.28 -2.13 4.58
C LEU A 15 -8.93 -1.79 6.03
N ASP A 16 -8.96 -2.79 6.89
CA ASP A 16 -8.42 -2.68 8.25
C ASP A 16 -6.94 -3.10 8.20
N ILE A 17 -6.06 -2.15 7.90
CA ILE A 17 -4.62 -2.41 7.82
C ILE A 17 -4.02 -2.20 9.20
N SER A 18 -3.82 -3.29 9.92
CA SER A 18 -3.14 -3.26 11.22
C SER A 18 -1.67 -2.79 11.10
N PRO A 19 -1.06 -2.27 12.17
CA PRO A 19 0.37 -1.94 12.17
C PRO A 19 1.28 -3.11 11.80
N LEU A 20 0.92 -4.33 12.23
CA LEU A 20 1.65 -5.56 11.88
C LEU A 20 1.60 -5.82 10.37
N GLU A 21 0.43 -5.65 9.78
CA GLU A 21 0.26 -5.79 8.34
C GLU A 21 1.04 -4.72 7.56
N MET A 22 1.06 -3.49 8.07
CA MET A 22 1.83 -2.41 7.47
C MET A 22 3.34 -2.68 7.52
N SER A 23 3.84 -3.22 8.63
CA SER A 23 5.22 -3.68 8.77
C SER A 23 5.53 -4.78 7.75
N ALA A 24 4.68 -5.80 7.66
CA ALA A 24 4.87 -6.91 6.73
C ALA A 24 4.91 -6.44 5.26
N MET A 25 4.06 -5.49 4.87
CA MET A 25 4.09 -4.88 3.55
C MET A 25 5.36 -4.05 3.31
N THR A 26 5.82 -3.32 4.32
CA THR A 26 7.06 -2.52 4.23
C THR A 26 8.25 -3.44 3.99
N ASP A 27 8.35 -4.53 4.75
CA ASP A 27 9.41 -5.52 4.60
C ASP A 27 9.36 -6.20 3.23
N ALA A 28 8.15 -6.56 2.76
CA ALA A 28 7.96 -7.16 1.44
C ALA A 28 8.45 -6.22 0.32
N VAL A 29 8.09 -4.94 0.39
CA VAL A 29 8.58 -3.94 -0.57
C VAL A 29 10.11 -3.83 -0.51
N GLY A 30 10.68 -3.71 0.68
CA GLY A 30 12.14 -3.60 0.86
C GLY A 30 12.93 -4.82 0.41
N ARG A 31 12.33 -6.02 0.42
CA ARG A 31 12.93 -7.25 -0.11
C ARG A 31 12.76 -7.44 -1.63
N GLY A 32 11.98 -6.58 -2.29
CA GLY A 32 11.65 -6.74 -3.71
C GLY A 32 10.47 -7.67 -3.97
N ASP A 33 9.70 -8.05 -2.95
CA ASP A 33 8.47 -8.86 -3.05
C ASP A 33 7.25 -8.00 -3.46
N SER A 34 7.47 -7.05 -4.37
CA SER A 34 6.45 -6.10 -4.85
C SER A 34 6.76 -5.68 -6.28
N VAL A 35 5.77 -5.10 -6.97
CA VAL A 35 5.97 -4.56 -8.32
C VAL A 35 6.25 -3.07 -8.22
N LEU A 36 7.47 -2.65 -8.51
CA LEU A 36 7.82 -1.24 -8.64
C LEU A 36 7.13 -0.65 -9.89
N LEU A 37 6.35 0.41 -9.69
CA LEU A 37 5.68 1.15 -10.75
C LEU A 37 6.50 2.36 -11.21
N GLU A 38 7.01 3.12 -10.24
CA GLU A 38 7.64 4.41 -10.50
C GLU A 38 8.61 4.77 -9.37
N ARG A 39 9.76 5.36 -9.73
CA ARG A 39 10.63 6.08 -8.79
C ARG A 39 10.43 7.58 -8.97
N ARG A 40 10.11 8.26 -7.88
CA ARG A 40 9.83 9.70 -7.90
C ARG A 40 11.12 10.52 -7.71
N PRO A 41 11.15 11.79 -8.14
CA PRO A 41 12.32 12.65 -7.98
C PRO A 41 12.78 12.87 -6.53
N ASP A 42 11.88 12.70 -5.57
CA ASP A 42 12.16 12.81 -4.13
C ASP A 42 12.74 11.52 -3.52
N GLY A 43 13.01 10.51 -4.34
CA GLY A 43 13.54 9.22 -3.90
C GLY A 43 12.49 8.25 -3.37
N SER A 44 11.22 8.64 -3.27
CA SER A 44 10.15 7.71 -2.92
C SER A 44 9.78 6.81 -4.11
N GLU A 45 9.26 5.62 -3.81
CA GLU A 45 8.93 4.59 -4.79
C GLU A 45 7.44 4.23 -4.68
N ALA A 46 6.77 4.09 -5.82
CA ALA A 46 5.40 3.59 -5.88
C ALA A 46 5.41 2.09 -6.21
N HIS A 47 4.77 1.27 -5.39
CA HIS A 47 4.72 -0.19 -5.56
C HIS A 47 3.29 -0.71 -5.58
N LEU A 48 3.05 -1.78 -6.34
CA LEU A 48 1.92 -2.67 -6.08
C LEU A 48 2.36 -3.80 -5.17
N CYS A 49 1.69 -3.93 -4.03
CA CYS A 49 1.89 -5.04 -3.11
C CYS A 49 0.56 -5.73 -2.81
N ARG A 50 0.63 -6.98 -2.34
CA ARG A 50 -0.54 -7.72 -1.89
C ARG A 50 -0.61 -7.64 -0.38
N SER A 51 -1.76 -7.23 0.15
CA SER A 51 -2.05 -7.29 1.58
C SER A 51 -1.99 -8.76 2.05
N PRO A 52 -1.15 -9.11 3.04
CA PRO A 52 -1.07 -10.46 3.57
C PRO A 52 -2.38 -10.98 4.17
N SER A 53 -3.15 -10.12 4.85
CA SER A 53 -4.35 -10.55 5.56
C SER A 53 -5.55 -10.72 4.63
N THR A 54 -5.70 -9.83 3.65
CA THR A 54 -6.89 -9.79 2.78
C THR A 54 -6.64 -10.32 1.36
N GLY A 55 -5.38 -10.49 0.97
CA GLY A 55 -4.98 -10.84 -0.40
C GLY A 55 -5.26 -9.76 -1.44
N ARG A 56 -5.74 -8.57 -1.03
CA ARG A 56 -6.06 -7.46 -1.93
C ARG A 56 -4.79 -6.79 -2.46
N VAL A 57 -4.86 -6.29 -3.69
CA VAL A 57 -3.76 -5.52 -4.29
C VAL A 57 -3.90 -4.05 -3.89
N LEU A 58 -2.81 -3.51 -3.36
CA LEU A 58 -2.68 -2.15 -2.88
C LEU A 58 -1.55 -1.48 -3.62
N GLN A 59 -1.73 -0.21 -3.95
CA GLN A 59 -0.62 0.65 -4.33
C GLN A 59 -0.09 1.33 -3.07
N VAL A 60 1.21 1.29 -2.85
CA VAL A 60 1.87 1.91 -1.69
C VAL A 60 2.96 2.87 -2.15
N ILE A 61 3.15 3.93 -1.39
CA ILE A 61 4.29 4.84 -1.54
C ILE A 61 5.28 4.50 -0.43
N TYR A 62 6.44 3.99 -0.84
CA TYR A 62 7.52 3.54 0.00
C TYR A 62 8.66 4.57 -0.04
N MET A 63 9.27 4.85 1.12
CA MET A 63 10.47 5.67 1.23
C MET A 63 11.65 4.76 1.58
N PRO A 64 12.54 4.43 0.62
CA PRO A 64 13.66 3.52 0.86
C PRO A 64 14.61 3.99 1.96
N GLU A 65 14.92 5.28 2.01
CA GLU A 65 15.85 5.87 2.99
C GLU A 65 15.43 5.66 4.45
N ALA A 66 14.12 5.61 4.69
CA ALA A 66 13.52 5.49 6.02
C ALA A 66 12.89 4.11 6.24
N HIS A 67 13.00 3.23 5.25
CA HIS A 67 12.40 1.90 5.24
C HIS A 67 10.94 1.89 5.74
N ARG A 68 10.09 2.71 5.12
CA ARG A 68 8.70 2.88 5.56
C ARG A 68 7.74 3.13 4.42
N ILE A 69 6.50 2.66 4.58
CA ILE A 69 5.38 3.06 3.72
C ILE A 69 4.72 4.31 4.32
N VAL A 70 4.54 5.35 3.50
CA VAL A 70 3.95 6.64 3.90
C VAL A 70 2.52 6.82 3.41
N THR A 71 2.14 6.08 2.38
CA THR A 71 0.79 6.14 1.80
C THR A 71 0.38 4.76 1.30
N VAL A 72 -0.88 4.40 1.54
CA VAL A 72 -1.51 3.21 0.98
C VAL A 72 -2.75 3.65 0.21
N ILE A 73 -2.90 3.13 -1.01
CA ILE A 73 -4.00 3.40 -1.92
C ILE A 73 -4.59 2.05 -2.33
N TYR A 74 -5.90 1.89 -2.20
CA TYR A 74 -6.57 0.68 -2.67
C TYR A 74 -6.52 0.62 -4.21
N ALA A 75 -5.94 -0.46 -4.76
CA ALA A 75 -5.69 -0.60 -6.19
C ALA A 75 -6.45 -1.77 -6.83
N ASP A 76 -7.36 -2.42 -6.09
CA ASP A 76 -8.14 -3.55 -6.63
C ASP A 76 -9.08 -3.07 -7.75
N SER A 77 -8.84 -3.58 -8.95
CA SER A 77 -9.55 -3.23 -10.18
C SER A 77 -10.93 -3.90 -10.31
N ARG A 78 -11.48 -4.49 -9.24
CA ARG A 78 -12.79 -5.17 -9.27
C ARG A 78 -14.02 -4.27 -9.50
N ARG A 79 -13.86 -2.99 -9.84
CA ARG A 79 -14.97 -2.10 -10.26
C ARG A 79 -14.79 -1.54 -11.66
N HIS A 80 -14.92 -2.39 -12.69
CA HIS A 80 -15.67 -2.07 -13.92
C HIS A 80 -16.09 -3.30 -14.76
N ARG A 81 -16.57 -4.37 -14.12
CA ARG A 81 -17.57 -5.26 -14.77
C ARG A 81 -18.97 -4.78 -14.40
N GLY A 82 -19.29 -3.55 -14.77
CA GLY A 82 -20.61 -2.96 -14.65
C GLY A 82 -21.18 -2.69 -16.03
N ARG A 83 -22.07 -3.59 -16.48
CA ARG A 83 -23.08 -3.42 -17.54
C ARG A 83 -22.59 -2.97 -18.93
N LYS A 84 -22.45 -3.95 -19.82
CA LYS A 84 -23.03 -3.81 -21.17
C LYS A 84 -24.23 -4.74 -21.27
#